data_AF-A0A2H0JUW3-F1
#
_entry.id   AF-A0A2H0JUW3-F1
#
_cell.length_a   1.000
_cell.length_b   1.000
_cell.length_c   1.000
_cell.angle_alpha   90.00
_cell.angle_beta   90.00
_cell.angle_gamma   90.00
#
_symmetry.space_group_name_H-M   'P 1'
#
loop_
_entity.id
_entity.type
_entity.pdbx_description
1 polymer ?
#
loop_
_entity_poly.entity_id
_entity_poly.type
_entity_poly.pdbx_seq_one_letter_code
_entity_poly.pdbx_strand_id
1 'polypeptide(L)'
;MNRTESALKLQQIIDEVENRDASFQAVCAVLVQVLLRVLAAETTVLSSAISLTHKNKLDGMCREVRELIDILAPFVPGGPHMPIRPASESSWWYSLSEATHVVEESAEQLSAVVAKQEKRAKLRNMAARVVSLLRDHYNNLLAESQSWLDDFSD
;
A
#
# COMPACT_ATOMS: atom_id res chain seq x y z
N MET A 1 -6.17 18.99 -6.25
CA MET A 1 -5.10 18.02 -5.91
C MET A 1 -5.00 17.05 -7.09
N ASN A 2 -3.83 16.96 -7.73
CA ASN A 2 -3.62 16.00 -8.82
C ASN A 2 -3.50 14.60 -8.21
N ARG A 3 -4.32 13.64 -8.68
CA ARG A 3 -4.21 12.24 -8.29
C ARG A 3 -2.89 11.66 -8.79
N THR A 4 -2.35 10.71 -8.04
CA THR A 4 -1.16 9.93 -8.41
C THR A 4 -1.46 9.06 -9.64
N GLU A 5 -0.42 8.73 -10.41
CA GLU A 5 -0.56 7.89 -11.61
C GLU A 5 -1.15 6.50 -11.24
N SER A 6 -0.78 5.98 -10.08
CA SER A 6 -1.32 4.73 -9.54
C SER A 6 -2.82 4.80 -9.25
N ALA A 7 -3.29 5.89 -8.67
CA ALA A 7 -4.70 6.13 -8.43
C ALA A 7 -5.49 6.27 -9.75
N LEU A 8 -4.95 6.98 -10.74
CA LEU A 8 -5.60 7.13 -12.05
C LEU A 8 -5.75 5.78 -12.78
N LYS A 9 -4.69 4.97 -12.81
CA LYS A 9 -4.72 3.64 -13.44
C LYS A 9 -5.68 2.70 -12.73
N LEU A 10 -5.74 2.75 -11.40
CA LEU A 10 -6.69 1.92 -10.64
C LEU A 10 -8.14 2.34 -10.91
N GLN A 11 -8.42 3.65 -10.92
CA GLN A 11 -9.74 4.19 -11.25
C GLN A 11 -10.19 3.69 -12.64
N GLN A 12 -9.32 3.78 -13.64
CA GLN A 12 -9.62 3.31 -14.99
C GLN A 12 -10.01 1.82 -15.01
N ILE A 13 -9.28 0.97 -14.29
CA ILE A 13 -9.60 -0.47 -14.23
C ILE A 13 -10.98 -0.69 -13.58
N ILE A 14 -11.31 0.07 -12.53
CA ILE A 14 -12.60 -0.03 -11.82
C ILE A 14 -13.77 0.43 -12.70
N ASP A 15 -13.56 1.47 -13.50
CA ASP A 15 -14.57 2.00 -14.41
C ASP A 15 -14.88 1.00 -15.54
N GLU A 16 -13.90 0.15 -15.90
CA GLU A 16 -14.06 -0.94 -16.86
C GLU A 16 -14.71 -2.22 -16.27
N VAL A 17 -15.02 -2.27 -14.97
CA VAL A 17 -15.73 -3.40 -14.35
C VAL A 17 -17.23 -3.23 -14.55
N GLU A 18 -17.80 -3.99 -15.48
CA GLU A 18 -19.22 -3.96 -15.83
C GLU A 18 -20.15 -4.44 -14.71
N ASN A 19 -19.71 -5.44 -13.92
CA ASN A 19 -20.54 -6.07 -12.90
C ASN A 19 -19.85 -6.04 -11.53
N ARG A 20 -20.32 -5.15 -10.66
CA ARG A 20 -19.79 -4.91 -9.31
C ARG A 20 -20.45 -5.86 -8.29
N ASP A 21 -20.32 -7.16 -8.55
CA ASP A 21 -20.90 -8.24 -7.76
C ASP A 21 -20.22 -8.43 -6.39
N ALA A 22 -20.71 -9.38 -5.59
CA ALA A 22 -20.15 -9.70 -4.28
C ALA A 22 -18.66 -10.08 -4.33
N SER A 23 -18.19 -10.63 -5.46
CA SER A 23 -16.77 -10.97 -5.63
C SER A 23 -15.91 -9.73 -5.90
N PHE A 24 -16.42 -8.75 -6.67
CA PHE A 24 -15.78 -7.44 -6.79
C PHE A 24 -15.67 -6.74 -5.42
N GLN A 25 -16.75 -6.74 -4.65
CA GLN A 25 -16.76 -6.19 -3.28
C GLN A 25 -15.77 -6.90 -2.35
N ALA A 26 -15.71 -8.23 -2.42
CA ALA A 26 -14.75 -9.02 -1.63
C ALA A 26 -13.29 -8.70 -2.00
N VAL A 27 -12.99 -8.54 -3.30
CA VAL A 27 -11.65 -8.12 -3.75
C VAL A 27 -11.34 -6.70 -3.26
N CYS A 28 -12.28 -5.76 -3.37
CA CYS A 28 -12.09 -4.41 -2.84
C CYS A 28 -11.82 -4.42 -1.33
N ALA A 29 -12.56 -5.24 -0.56
CA ALA A 29 -12.36 -5.37 0.88
C ALA A 29 -10.96 -5.88 1.22
N VAL A 30 -10.48 -6.93 0.53
CA VAL A 30 -9.12 -7.47 0.71
C VAL A 30 -8.06 -6.43 0.36
N LEU A 31 -8.21 -5.75 -0.79
CA LEU A 31 -7.25 -4.71 -1.22
C LEU A 31 -7.19 -3.55 -0.21
N VAL A 32 -8.34 -3.07 0.26
CA VAL A 32 -8.41 -1.99 1.25
C VAL A 32 -7.78 -2.41 2.57
N GLN A 33 -8.03 -3.62 3.06
CA GLN A 33 -7.41 -4.11 4.31
C GLN A 33 -5.89 -4.17 4.20
N VAL A 34 -5.37 -4.66 3.07
CA VAL A 34 -3.92 -4.71 2.83
C VAL A 34 -3.33 -3.30 2.74
N LEU A 35 -3.98 -2.40 1.99
CA LEU A 35 -3.51 -1.01 1.87
C LEU A 35 -3.55 -0.27 3.22
N LEU A 36 -4.54 -0.52 4.07
CA LEU A 36 -4.59 0.07 5.42
C LEU A 36 -3.45 -0.44 6.31
N ARG A 37 -3.12 -1.73 6.21
CA ARG A 37 -1.98 -2.33 6.92
C ARG A 37 -0.67 -1.67 6.48
N VAL A 38 -0.48 -1.51 5.17
CA VAL A 38 0.69 -0.85 4.58
C VAL A 38 0.76 0.63 4.98
N LEU A 39 -0.34 1.37 4.88
CA LEU A 39 -0.39 2.79 5.27
C LEU A 39 -0.02 2.98 6.74
N ALA A 40 -0.50 2.11 7.63
CA ALA A 40 -0.14 2.15 9.04
C ALA A 40 1.35 1.86 9.27
N ALA A 41 1.95 0.99 8.45
CA ALA A 41 3.38 0.70 8.49
C ALA A 41 4.21 1.92 8.04
N GLU A 42 3.91 2.45 6.87
CA GLU A 42 4.60 3.60 6.28
C GLU A 42 4.45 4.88 7.11
N THR A 43 3.27 5.10 7.71
CA THR A 43 3.06 6.27 8.58
C THR A 43 3.96 6.22 9.81
N THR A 44 4.26 5.03 10.34
CA THR A 44 5.23 4.89 11.44
C THR A 44 6.65 5.20 10.96
N VAL A 45 7.06 4.75 9.78
CA VAL A 45 8.37 5.13 9.21
C VAL A 45 8.46 6.64 9.00
N LEU A 46 7.39 7.24 8.45
CA LEU A 46 7.28 8.67 8.25
C LEU A 46 7.44 9.46 9.55
N SER A 47 6.89 8.96 10.66
CA SER A 47 7.05 9.57 11.98
C SER A 47 8.47 9.45 12.54
N SER A 48 9.23 8.45 12.09
CA SER A 48 10.61 8.17 12.50
C SER A 48 11.66 8.73 11.51
N ALA A 49 11.22 9.47 10.47
CA ALA A 49 12.11 10.01 9.46
C ALA A 49 13.09 11.05 10.05
N ILE A 50 14.36 10.90 9.69
CA ILE A 50 15.47 11.70 10.27
C ILE A 50 15.74 13.01 9.52
N SER A 51 15.25 13.14 8.29
CA SER A 51 15.44 14.34 7.47
C SER A 51 14.17 14.74 6.73
N LEU A 52 14.09 16.02 6.30
CA LEU A 52 12.97 16.53 5.51
C LEU A 52 12.86 15.84 4.15
N THR A 53 14.00 15.47 3.55
CA THR A 53 14.04 14.74 2.28
C THR A 53 13.34 13.40 2.40
N HIS A 54 13.71 12.61 3.41
CA HIS A 54 13.08 11.31 3.68
C HIS A 54 11.60 11.45 4.03
N LYS A 55 11.27 12.46 4.85
CA LYS A 55 9.88 12.75 5.21
C LYS A 55 9.02 13.06 3.99
N ASN A 56 9.51 13.85 3.04
CA ASN A 56 8.77 14.19 1.82
C ASN A 56 8.53 12.96 0.94
N LYS A 57 9.52 12.08 0.80
CA LYS A 57 9.40 10.86 0.01
C LYS A 57 8.39 9.88 0.64
N LEU A 58 8.50 9.65 1.95
CA LEU A 58 7.58 8.80 2.71
C LEU A 58 6.15 9.36 2.76
N ASP A 59 5.97 10.69 2.83
CA ASP A 59 4.65 11.31 2.72
C ASP A 59 4.04 11.10 1.33
N GLY A 60 4.86 11.14 0.27
CA GLY A 60 4.45 10.79 -1.08
C GLY A 60 3.92 9.37 -1.19
N MET A 61 4.63 8.39 -0.61
CA MET A 61 4.19 6.99 -0.56
C MET A 61 2.88 6.83 0.22
N CYS A 62 2.80 7.40 1.43
CA CYS A 62 1.58 7.38 2.24
C CYS A 62 0.38 7.99 1.49
N ARG A 63 0.61 9.05 0.70
CA ARG A 63 -0.42 9.70 -0.10
C ARG A 63 -0.93 8.82 -1.23
N GLU A 64 -0.02 8.14 -1.95
CA GLU A 64 -0.40 7.15 -2.97
C GLU A 64 -1.31 6.06 -2.37
N VAL A 65 -0.92 5.48 -1.24
CA VAL A 65 -1.72 4.44 -0.57
C VAL A 65 -3.10 4.98 -0.15
N ARG A 66 -3.17 6.18 0.43
CA ARG A 66 -4.44 6.83 0.81
C ARG A 66 -5.37 7.04 -0.38
N GLU A 67 -4.85 7.54 -1.50
CA GLU A 67 -5.66 7.75 -2.70
C GLU A 67 -6.24 6.44 -3.25
N LEU A 68 -5.48 5.34 -3.20
CA LEU A 68 -5.99 4.03 -3.60
C LEU A 68 -7.07 3.52 -2.65
N ILE A 69 -6.91 3.73 -1.34
CA ILE A 69 -7.95 3.42 -0.34
C ILE A 69 -9.21 4.22 -0.63
N ASP A 70 -9.10 5.54 -0.87
CA ASP A 70 -10.25 6.41 -1.15
C ASP A 70 -11.01 5.98 -2.41
N ILE A 71 -10.32 5.43 -3.41
CA ILE A 71 -10.93 4.89 -4.63
C ILE A 71 -11.67 3.57 -4.36
N LEU A 72 -11.12 2.70 -3.51
CA LEU A 72 -11.65 1.35 -3.28
C LEU A 72 -12.69 1.29 -2.14
N ALA A 73 -12.56 2.13 -1.11
CA ALA A 73 -13.39 2.14 0.09
C ALA A 73 -14.90 2.27 -0.18
N PRO A 74 -15.39 3.04 -1.18
CA PRO A 74 -16.81 3.11 -1.52
C PRO A 74 -17.42 1.77 -1.93
N PHE A 75 -16.59 0.79 -2.31
CA PHE A 75 -17.03 -0.54 -2.75
C PHE A 75 -16.94 -1.61 -1.66
N VAL A 76 -16.50 -1.26 -0.45
CA VAL A 76 -16.33 -2.21 0.66
C VAL A 76 -17.60 -2.26 1.51
N PRO A 77 -18.30 -3.41 1.60
CA PRO A 77 -19.47 -3.56 2.45
C PRO A 77 -19.06 -3.48 3.92
N GLY A 78 -19.74 -2.64 4.71
CA GLY A 78 -19.44 -2.42 6.13
C GLY A 78 -18.29 -1.43 6.41
N GLY A 79 -17.66 -0.89 5.36
CA GLY A 79 -16.59 0.10 5.47
C GLY A 79 -15.20 -0.50 5.75
N PRO A 80 -14.14 0.33 5.66
CA PRO A 80 -12.78 -0.09 5.95
C PRO A 80 -12.60 -0.44 7.44
N HIS A 81 -12.16 -1.66 7.73
CA HIS A 81 -11.68 -2.01 9.07
C HIS A 81 -10.22 -1.58 9.22
N MET A 82 -9.98 -0.59 10.09
CA MET A 82 -8.62 -0.17 10.40
C MET A 82 -7.92 -1.25 11.23
N PRO A 83 -6.74 -1.75 10.81
CA PRO A 83 -5.99 -2.70 11.61
C PRO A 83 -5.53 -2.03 12.91
N ILE A 84 -5.73 -2.71 14.04
CA ILE A 84 -5.20 -2.27 15.35
C ILE A 84 -3.71 -2.61 15.36
N ARG A 85 -2.85 -1.60 15.30
CA ARG A 85 -1.40 -1.80 15.45
C ARG A 85 -0.99 -1.57 16.91
N PRO A 86 -0.27 -2.49 17.56
CA PRO A 86 0.34 -2.24 18.86
C PRO A 86 1.43 -1.16 18.73
N ALA A 87 1.56 -0.30 19.76
CA ALA A 87 2.61 0.70 19.81
C ALA A 87 3.97 0.01 19.75
N SER A 88 4.72 0.23 18.67
CA SER A 88 6.02 -0.39 18.45
C SER A 88 7.15 0.57 18.78
N GLU A 89 8.34 0.02 19.05
CA GLU A 89 9.55 0.78 19.40
C GLU A 89 9.83 1.92 18.41
N SER A 90 10.14 3.10 18.95
CA SER A 90 10.29 4.36 18.20
C SER A 90 11.62 4.50 17.45
N SER A 91 12.34 3.40 17.23
CA SER A 91 13.61 3.47 16.52
C SER A 91 13.36 3.52 15.00
N TRP A 92 14.12 4.38 14.32
CA TRP A 92 14.02 4.56 12.88
C TRP A 92 14.29 3.26 12.12
N TRP A 93 15.30 2.50 12.56
CA TRP A 93 15.71 1.25 11.90
C TRP A 93 14.61 0.20 12.03
N TYR A 94 14.05 0.07 13.24
CA TYR A 94 12.99 -0.88 13.54
C TYR A 94 11.72 -0.53 12.76
N SER A 95 11.34 0.75 12.76
CA SER A 95 10.18 1.23 11.99
C SER A 95 10.31 0.87 10.50
N LEU A 96 11.51 1.09 9.94
CA LEU A 96 11.78 0.89 8.52
C LEU A 96 11.88 -0.60 8.15
N SER A 97 12.49 -1.45 8.99
CA SER A 97 12.52 -2.90 8.79
C SER A 97 11.11 -3.50 8.87
N GLU A 98 10.31 -3.08 9.86
CA GLU A 98 8.93 -3.53 10.00
C GLU A 98 8.07 -3.13 8.80
N ALA A 99 8.22 -1.89 8.32
CA ALA A 99 7.47 -1.46 7.14
C ALA A 99 7.88 -2.21 5.87
N THR A 100 9.18 -2.45 5.70
CA THR A 100 9.68 -3.27 4.58
C THR A 100 9.06 -4.67 4.61
N HIS A 101 9.05 -5.31 5.78
CA HIS A 101 8.45 -6.63 5.97
C HIS A 101 6.94 -6.63 5.72
N VAL A 102 6.21 -5.65 6.28
CA VAL A 102 4.75 -5.53 6.06
C VAL A 102 4.42 -5.35 4.59
N VAL A 103 5.18 -4.54 3.85
CA VAL A 103 4.95 -4.29 2.42
C VAL A 103 5.21 -5.55 1.60
N GLU A 104 6.30 -6.27 1.89
CA GLU A 104 6.66 -7.53 1.23
C GLU A 104 5.58 -8.61 1.44
N GLU A 105 5.23 -8.88 2.70
CA GLU A 105 4.22 -9.88 3.06
C GLU A 105 2.85 -9.53 2.44
N SER A 106 2.50 -8.25 2.42
CA SER A 106 1.28 -7.74 1.79
C SER A 106 1.26 -7.98 0.27
N ALA A 107 2.40 -7.78 -0.40
CA ALA A 107 2.54 -8.05 -1.84
C ALA A 107 2.43 -9.55 -2.16
N GLU A 108 3.00 -10.41 -1.32
CA GLU A 108 2.91 -11.87 -1.44
C GLU A 108 1.47 -12.35 -1.23
N GLN A 109 0.81 -11.87 -0.17
CA GLN A 109 -0.58 -12.19 0.14
C GLN A 109 -1.51 -11.83 -1.03
N LEU A 110 -1.36 -10.62 -1.59
CA LEU A 110 -2.16 -10.18 -2.74
C LEU A 110 -1.82 -10.95 -4.02
N SER A 111 -0.56 -11.35 -4.22
CA SER A 111 -0.16 -12.19 -5.35
C SER A 111 -0.85 -13.57 -5.29
N ALA A 112 -0.99 -14.15 -4.09
CA ALA A 112 -1.73 -15.40 -3.89
C ALA A 112 -3.24 -15.23 -4.15
N VAL A 113 -3.82 -14.06 -3.81
CA VAL A 113 -5.22 -13.74 -4.14
C VAL A 113 -5.41 -13.59 -5.65
N VAL A 114 -4.49 -12.91 -6.33
CA VAL A 114 -4.46 -12.76 -7.80
C VAL A 114 -4.47 -14.12 -8.49
N ALA A 115 -3.61 -15.05 -8.05
CA ALA A 115 -3.49 -16.38 -8.64
C ALA A 115 -4.82 -17.17 -8.59
N LYS A 116 -5.65 -16.94 -7.58
CA LYS A 116 -6.95 -17.62 -7.40
C LYS A 116 -8.08 -17.05 -8.28
N GLN A 117 -7.85 -15.95 -9.00
CA GLN A 117 -8.88 -15.23 -9.79
C GLN A 117 -8.82 -15.51 -11.30
N GLU A 118 -8.46 -16.74 -11.72
CA GLU A 118 -8.14 -17.10 -13.11
C GLU A 118 -9.15 -16.62 -14.17
N LYS A 119 -10.45 -16.63 -13.84
CA LYS A 119 -11.54 -16.30 -14.78
C LYS A 119 -11.97 -14.82 -14.76
N ARG A 120 -11.41 -13.99 -13.89
CA ARG A 120 -11.84 -12.61 -13.65
C ARG A 120 -10.71 -11.63 -13.96
N ALA A 121 -10.41 -11.46 -15.24
CA ALA A 121 -9.28 -10.67 -15.73
C ALA A 121 -9.23 -9.24 -15.16
N LYS A 122 -10.37 -8.55 -15.02
CA LYS A 122 -10.41 -7.19 -14.45
C LYS A 122 -10.07 -7.15 -12.97
N LEU A 123 -10.60 -8.07 -12.15
CA LEU A 123 -10.25 -8.16 -10.73
C LEU A 123 -8.78 -8.52 -10.53
N ARG A 124 -8.26 -9.40 -11.40
CA ARG A 124 -6.84 -9.72 -11.45
C ARG A 124 -6.00 -8.48 -11.76
N ASN A 125 -6.41 -7.66 -12.72
CA ASN A 125 -5.70 -6.42 -13.06
C ASN A 125 -5.72 -5.40 -11.92
N MET A 126 -6.84 -5.28 -11.18
CA MET A 126 -6.91 -4.43 -9.98
C MET A 126 -5.88 -4.87 -8.94
N ALA A 127 -5.90 -6.14 -8.58
CA ALA A 127 -5.01 -6.66 -7.55
C ALA A 127 -3.54 -6.67 -8.01
N ALA A 128 -3.26 -6.96 -9.28
CA ALA A 128 -1.93 -6.84 -9.87
C ALA A 128 -1.40 -5.41 -9.85
N ARG A 129 -2.27 -4.40 -10.04
CA ARG A 129 -1.87 -2.98 -9.94
C ARG A 129 -1.45 -2.63 -8.51
N VAL A 130 -2.20 -3.11 -7.51
CA VAL A 130 -1.82 -2.91 -6.10
C VAL A 130 -0.52 -3.64 -5.78
N VAL A 131 -0.33 -4.88 -6.23
CA VAL A 131 0.93 -5.62 -6.07
C VAL A 131 2.11 -4.85 -6.68
N SER A 132 1.95 -4.27 -7.88
CA SER A 132 2.99 -3.44 -8.50
C SER A 132 3.37 -2.26 -7.62
N LEU A 133 2.38 -1.54 -7.09
CA LEU A 133 2.62 -0.41 -6.18
C LEU A 133 3.41 -0.85 -4.94
N LEU A 134 3.00 -1.95 -4.31
CA LEU A 134 3.67 -2.44 -3.11
C LEU A 134 5.13 -2.85 -3.39
N ARG A 135 5.41 -3.42 -4.56
CA ARG A 135 6.79 -3.72 -4.96
C ARG A 135 7.62 -2.45 -5.19
N ASP A 136 7.02 -1.42 -5.76
CA ASP A 136 7.68 -0.12 -5.93
C ASP A 136 7.97 0.51 -4.56
N HIS A 137 7.02 0.43 -3.62
CA HIS A 137 7.18 0.92 -2.24
C HIS A 137 8.23 0.12 -1.47
N TYR A 138 8.29 -1.21 -1.63
CA TYR A 138 9.34 -2.05 -1.06
C TYR A 138 10.72 -1.61 -1.53
N ASN A 139 10.91 -1.44 -2.85
CA ASN A 139 12.18 -0.98 -3.41
C ASN A 139 12.56 0.41 -2.89
N ASN A 140 11.57 1.31 -2.73
CA ASN A 140 11.79 2.63 -2.17
C ASN A 140 12.23 2.57 -0.70
N LEU A 141 11.61 1.72 0.12
CA LEU A 141 12.00 1.53 1.53
C LEU A 141 13.40 0.92 1.66
N LEU A 142 13.78 -0.02 0.79
CA LEU A 142 15.15 -0.52 0.74
C LEU A 142 16.16 0.56 0.35
N ALA A 143 15.83 1.44 -0.60
CA ALA A 143 16.69 2.56 -0.95
C ALA A 143 16.80 3.59 0.20
N GLU A 144 15.69 3.84 0.92
CA GLU A 144 15.72 4.69 2.12
C GLU A 144 16.59 4.08 3.22
N SER A 145 16.52 2.77 3.44
CA SER A 145 17.34 2.10 4.46
C SER A 145 18.84 2.37 4.23
N GLN A 146 19.29 2.23 2.99
CA GLN A 146 20.68 2.50 2.62
C GLN A 146 21.03 3.97 2.79
N SER A 147 20.18 4.87 2.30
CA SER A 147 20.43 6.32 2.40
C SER A 147 20.50 6.80 3.86
N TRP A 148 19.69 6.26 4.76
CA TRP A 148 19.70 6.68 6.16
C TRP A 148 20.94 6.16 6.89
N LEU A 149 21.44 4.98 6.50
CA LEU A 149 22.71 4.45 7.02
C LEU A 149 23.90 5.33 6.62
N ASP A 150 23.90 5.82 5.37
CA ASP A 150 24.93 6.72 4.86
C ASP A 150 24.89 8.06 5.62
N ASP A 151 23.70 8.67 5.78
CA ASP A 151 23.49 9.93 6.53
C ASP A 151 23.88 9.83 8.03
N PHE A 152 23.89 8.63 8.62
CA PHE A 152 24.32 8.38 9.99
C PHE A 152 25.82 8.12 10.14
N SER A 153 26.51 7.79 9.04
CA SER A 153 27.93 7.45 9.03
C SER A 153 28.85 8.66 8.78
N ASP A 154 28.27 9.79 8.37
CA ASP A 154 28.90 11.10 8.19
C ASP A 154 28.80 11.99 9.44
#